data_AF-A0A9Q0X336-F1
#
_entry.id   AF-A0A9Q0X336-F1
#
_cell.length_a   1.000
_cell.length_b   1.000
_cell.length_c   1.000
_cell.angle_alpha   90.00
_cell.angle_beta   90.00
_cell.angle_gamma   90.00
#
_symmetry.space_group_name_H-M   'P 1'
#
loop_
_entity.id
_entity.type
_entity.pdbx_description
1 polymer ?
#
loop_
_entity_poly.entity_id
_entity_poly.type
_entity_poly.pdbx_seq_one_letter_code
_entity_poly.pdbx_strand_id
1 'polypeptide(L)'
;MGRGKLTMELICNERSRMITYHKRKKGLTKKAREFQILCGVDACVIILGPKQNNHPVDVETWPTDLVEVRRIINRFRSEGADRKKTQDLSYFFEARKKKVDDEIAKLRKSLHGKQSSLRGIIV
;
A
#
# COMPACT_ATOMS: atom_id res chain seq x y z
N MET A 1 -6.96 24.00 -0.86
CA MET A 1 -7.73 23.13 -1.77
C MET A 1 -7.18 21.71 -1.68
N GLY A 2 -7.77 20.85 -0.83
CA GLY A 2 -7.32 19.47 -0.66
C GLY A 2 -7.61 18.63 -1.90
N ARG A 3 -6.64 17.82 -2.34
CA ARG A 3 -6.88 16.84 -3.41
C ARG A 3 -7.83 15.75 -2.91
N GLY A 4 -8.76 15.33 -3.77
CA GLY A 4 -9.63 14.20 -3.49
C GLY A 4 -8.86 12.91 -3.19
N LYS A 5 -9.47 12.03 -2.39
CA LYS A 5 -8.91 10.72 -2.06
C LYS A 5 -8.76 9.88 -3.33
N LEU A 6 -7.55 9.39 -3.60
CA LEU A 6 -7.30 8.46 -4.71
C LEU A 6 -7.66 7.03 -4.30
N THR A 7 -8.21 6.26 -5.23
CA THR A 7 -8.33 4.80 -5.10
C THR A 7 -6.94 4.16 -5.20
N MET A 8 -6.73 3.05 -4.49
CA MET A 8 -5.44 2.33 -4.48
C MET A 8 -5.43 1.25 -5.57
N GLU A 9 -5.62 1.69 -6.81
CA GLU A 9 -5.69 0.86 -8.01
C GLU A 9 -4.71 1.40 -9.07
N LEU A 10 -4.52 0.65 -10.16
CA LEU A 10 -3.68 1.11 -11.27
C LEU A 10 -4.30 2.36 -11.90
N ILE A 11 -3.53 3.46 -11.93
CA ILE A 11 -3.96 4.70 -12.59
C ILE A 11 -3.98 4.47 -14.11
N CYS A 12 -5.15 4.48 -14.74
CA CYS A 12 -5.29 4.18 -16.17
C CYS A 12 -4.53 5.17 -17.06
N ASN A 13 -4.67 6.47 -16.80
CA ASN A 13 -4.00 7.51 -17.58
C ASN A 13 -2.48 7.48 -17.32
N GLU A 14 -1.71 7.21 -18.37
CA GLU A 14 -0.26 7.04 -18.30
C GLU A 14 0.48 8.27 -17.79
N ARG A 15 0.18 9.46 -18.32
CA ARG A 15 0.82 10.71 -17.87
C ARG A 15 0.57 10.96 -16.39
N SER A 16 -0.68 10.81 -15.93
CA SER A 16 -1.04 10.93 -14.52
C SER A 16 -0.38 9.85 -13.65
N ARG A 17 -0.26 8.62 -14.16
CA ARG A 17 0.44 7.50 -13.51
C ARG A 17 1.91 7.82 -13.33
N MET A 18 2.60 8.31 -14.37
CA MET A 18 4.01 8.68 -14.31
C MET A 18 4.27 9.86 -13.36
N ILE A 19 3.44 10.91 -13.39
CA ILE A 19 3.56 12.04 -12.45
C ILE A 19 3.38 11.55 -11.01
N THR A 20 2.39 10.68 -10.78
CA THR A 20 2.12 10.11 -9.46
C THR A 20 3.26 9.20 -9.00
N TYR A 21 3.80 8.37 -9.89
CA TYR A 21 4.95 7.51 -9.63
C TYR A 21 6.15 8.32 -9.13
N HIS A 22 6.57 9.36 -9.85
CA HIS A 22 7.71 10.18 -9.45
C HIS A 22 7.49 10.87 -8.09
N LYS A 23 6.28 11.40 -7.85
CA LYS A 23 5.93 12.05 -6.57
C LYS A 23 5.93 11.05 -5.41
N ARG A 24 5.31 9.88 -5.59
CA ARG A 24 5.23 8.84 -4.55
C ARG A 24 6.59 8.22 -4.29
N LYS A 25 7.39 7.93 -5.32
CA LYS A 25 8.77 7.47 -5.22
C LYS A 25 9.60 8.40 -4.32
N LYS A 26 9.63 9.69 -4.65
CA LYS A 26 10.33 10.70 -3.84
C LYS A 26 9.85 10.74 -2.39
N GLY A 27 8.52 10.68 -2.19
CA GLY A 27 7.93 10.65 -0.85
C GLY A 27 8.29 9.42 -0.04
N LEU A 28 8.25 8.24 -0.67
CA LEU A 28 8.59 6.96 -0.06
C LEU A 28 10.06 6.92 0.37
N THR A 29 10.97 7.29 -0.53
CA THR A 29 12.41 7.39 -0.24
C THR A 29 12.70 8.36 0.90
N LYS A 30 12.04 9.54 0.92
CA LYS A 30 12.17 10.50 2.02
C LYS A 30 11.72 9.89 3.35
N LYS A 31 10.59 9.18 3.37
CA LYS A 31 10.07 8.55 4.58
C LYS A 31 10.94 7.39 5.08
N ALA A 32 11.51 6.60 4.17
CA ALA A 32 12.47 5.55 4.54
C ALA A 32 13.72 6.15 5.20
N ARG A 33 14.24 7.27 4.67
CA ARG A 33 15.34 8.01 5.29
C ARG A 33 15.00 8.54 6.68
N GLU A 34 13.86 9.21 6.82
CA GLU A 34 13.41 9.71 8.12
C GLU A 34 13.26 8.56 9.13
N PHE A 35 12.68 7.44 8.71
CA PHE A 35 12.50 6.26 9.55
C PHE A 35 13.83 5.65 10.01
N GLN A 36 14.79 5.46 9.10
CA GLN A 36 16.13 4.99 9.44
C GLN A 36 16.82 5.90 10.46
N ILE A 37 16.74 7.23 10.27
CA ILE A 37 17.36 8.21 11.18
C ILE A 37 16.68 8.21 12.55
N LEU A 38 15.35 8.27 12.58
CA LEU A 38 14.59 8.40 13.84
C LEU A 38 14.64 7.15 14.69
N CYS A 39 14.64 5.97 14.06
CA CYS A 39 14.61 4.70 14.78
C CYS A 39 15.98 4.04 14.88
N GLY A 40 17.01 4.53 14.19
CA GLY A 40 18.34 3.93 14.19
C GLY A 40 18.36 2.51 13.62
N VAL A 41 17.53 2.24 12.61
CA VAL A 41 17.37 0.90 12.01
C VAL A 41 17.89 0.87 10.58
N ASP A 42 18.44 -0.27 10.17
CA ASP A 42 18.79 -0.53 8.77
C ASP A 42 17.51 -0.60 7.92
N ALA A 43 17.40 0.26 6.89
CA ALA A 43 16.29 0.24 5.96
C ALA A 43 16.78 0.43 4.52
N CYS A 44 16.20 -0.31 3.59
CA CYS A 44 16.42 -0.09 2.16
C CYS A 44 15.10 -0.19 1.39
N VAL A 45 15.01 0.54 0.27
CA VAL A 45 13.87 0.51 -0.65
C VAL A 45 14.40 0.15 -2.03
N ILE A 46 13.76 -0.82 -2.69
CA ILE A 46 14.05 -1.22 -4.07
C ILE A 46 12.77 -1.01 -4.87
N ILE A 47 12.83 -0.16 -5.90
CA ILE A 47 11.69 0.23 -6.71
C ILE A 47 11.95 -0.23 -8.15
N LEU A 48 11.05 -1.06 -8.65
CA LEU A 48 11.01 -1.43 -10.06
C LEU A 48 10.12 -0.44 -10.78
N GLY A 49 10.71 0.30 -11.71
CA GLY A 49 10.02 1.28 -12.54
C GLY A 49 8.98 0.64 -13.46
N PRO A 50 8.06 1.45 -14.00
CA PRO A 50 7.12 0.97 -15.00
C PRO A 50 7.89 0.50 -16.25
N LYS A 51 7.59 -0.70 -16.75
CA LYS A 51 8.15 -1.23 -17.99
C LYS A 51 7.76 -0.30 -19.14
N GLN A 52 8.73 0.40 -19.71
CA GLN A 52 8.55 1.10 -20.98
C GLN A 52 8.87 0.12 -22.12
N ASN A 53 8.16 0.24 -23.24
CA ASN A 53 8.32 -0.64 -24.40
C ASN A 53 9.81 -0.88 -24.74
N ASN A 54 10.19 -2.14 -24.98
CA ASN A 54 11.54 -2.62 -25.30
C ASN A 54 12.73 -2.12 -24.43
N HIS A 55 12.49 -1.36 -23.37
CA HIS A 55 13.53 -0.91 -22.45
C HIS A 55 13.62 -1.82 -21.22
N PRO A 56 14.83 -2.04 -20.70
CA PRO A 56 15.00 -2.67 -19.39
C PRO A 56 14.19 -1.94 -18.32
N VAL A 57 13.67 -2.69 -17.34
CA VAL A 57 12.99 -2.09 -16.19
C VAL A 57 14.00 -1.29 -15.40
N ASP A 58 13.76 0.01 -15.23
CA ASP A 58 14.58 0.85 -14.38
C ASP A 58 14.50 0.35 -12.94
N VAL A 59 15.66 0.04 -12.34
CA VAL A 59 15.76 -0.35 -10.93
C VAL A 59 16.38 0.80 -10.17
N GLU A 60 15.61 1.37 -9.24
CA GLU A 60 16.07 2.43 -8.37
C GLU A 60 16.11 1.94 -6.93
N THR A 61 17.21 2.24 -6.23
CA THR A 61 17.37 1.88 -4.83
C THR A 61 17.53 3.11 -3.96
N TRP A 62 17.10 2.97 -2.70
CA TRP A 62 17.57 3.81 -1.62
C TRP A 62 18.09 2.90 -0.49
N PRO A 63 19.29 3.16 0.06
CA PRO A 63 20.28 4.16 -0.39
C PRO A 63 20.77 3.97 -1.84
N THR A 64 21.38 5.01 -2.42
CA THR A 64 21.99 4.93 -3.76
C THR A 64 23.24 4.04 -3.75
N ASP A 65 23.91 3.94 -2.58
CA ASP A 65 25.04 3.04 -2.39
C ASP A 65 24.58 1.58 -2.39
N LEU A 66 24.94 0.85 -3.45
CA LEU A 66 24.60 -0.55 -3.62
C LEU A 66 25.35 -1.48 -2.66
N VAL A 67 26.51 -1.06 -2.14
CA VAL A 67 27.24 -1.82 -1.13
C VAL A 67 26.43 -1.86 0.16
N GLU A 68 25.91 -0.71 0.58
CA GLU A 68 25.04 -0.59 1.74
C GLU A 68 23.73 -1.35 1.56
N VAL A 69 23.07 -1.21 0.40
CA VAL A 69 21.87 -1.99 0.08
C VAL A 69 22.16 -3.49 0.15
N ARG A 70 23.29 -3.95 -0.40
CA ARG A 70 23.70 -5.36 -0.34
C ARG A 70 23.95 -5.82 1.09
N ARG A 71 24.60 -4.99 1.92
CA ARG A 71 24.83 -5.27 3.34
C ARG A 71 23.52 -5.50 4.07
N ILE A 72 22.54 -4.61 3.88
CA ILE A 72 21.21 -4.70 4.50
C ILE A 72 20.48 -5.97 4.02
N ILE A 73 20.51 -6.28 2.72
CA ILE A 73 19.89 -7.49 2.17
C ILE A 73 20.53 -8.77 2.74
N ASN A 74 21.86 -8.80 2.83
CA ASN A 74 22.58 -9.96 3.35
C ASN A 74 22.26 -10.18 4.83
N ARG A 75 22.24 -9.11 5.62
CA ARG A 75 21.82 -9.13 7.03
C ARG A 75 20.39 -9.66 7.16
N PHE A 76 19.46 -9.15 6.36
CA PHE A 76 18.06 -9.60 6.34
C PHE A 76 17.94 -11.11 6.03
N ARG A 77 18.76 -11.62 5.10
CA ARG A 77 18.78 -13.05 4.74
C ARG A 77 19.41 -13.93 5.82
N SER A 78 20.45 -13.46 6.51
CA SER A 78 21.17 -14.22 7.53
C SER A 78 20.41 -14.33 8.86
N GLU A 79 19.55 -13.36 9.18
CA GLU A 79 18.76 -13.34 10.43
C GLU A 79 17.58 -14.34 10.44
N GLY A 80 17.46 -15.19 9.41
CA GLY A 80 16.56 -16.36 9.41
C GLY A 80 15.10 -16.05 9.10
N ALA A 81 14.44 -16.97 8.39
CA ALA A 81 13.06 -16.90 7.89
C ALA A 81 11.94 -16.86 8.98
N ASP A 82 12.28 -16.69 10.26
CA ASP A 82 11.32 -16.74 11.37
C ASP A 82 10.60 -15.41 11.64
N ARG A 83 10.84 -14.39 10.82
CA ARG A 83 9.94 -13.24 10.74
C ARG A 83 8.72 -13.58 9.91
N LYS A 84 7.74 -14.18 10.60
CA LYS A 84 6.32 -14.06 10.27
C LYS A 84 6.05 -12.63 9.78
N LYS A 85 5.48 -12.54 8.57
CA LYS A 85 5.01 -11.33 7.90
C LYS A 85 6.10 -10.52 7.18
N THR A 86 6.39 -10.91 5.94
CA THR A 86 6.06 -9.94 4.87
C THR A 86 4.66 -9.45 5.23
N GLN A 87 4.51 -8.21 5.71
CA GLN A 87 3.18 -7.64 5.86
C GLN A 87 2.68 -7.47 4.43
N ASP A 88 2.15 -8.57 3.90
CA ASP A 88 1.47 -8.58 2.64
C ASP A 88 0.39 -7.52 2.77
N LEU A 89 0.55 -6.45 2.00
CA LEU A 89 -0.40 -5.36 1.98
C LEU A 89 -1.79 -5.90 1.65
N SER A 90 -1.87 -7.04 0.95
CA SER A 90 -3.11 -7.77 0.70
C SER A 90 -3.82 -8.12 2.01
N TYR A 91 -3.15 -8.69 3.02
CA TYR A 91 -3.78 -8.96 4.32
C TYR A 91 -4.32 -7.66 4.99
N PHE A 92 -3.56 -6.57 4.94
CA PHE A 92 -4.00 -5.29 5.50
C PHE A 92 -5.23 -4.74 4.75
N PHE A 93 -5.22 -4.79 3.42
CA PHE A 93 -6.33 -4.32 2.60
C PHE A 93 -7.56 -5.24 2.71
N GLU A 94 -7.37 -6.55 2.78
CA GLU A 94 -8.43 -7.54 3.02
C GLU A 94 -9.10 -7.33 4.37
N ALA A 95 -8.32 -7.12 5.44
CA ALA A 95 -8.86 -6.81 6.75
C ALA A 95 -9.71 -5.52 6.73
N ARG A 96 -9.27 -4.50 5.99
CA ARG A 96 -10.02 -3.26 5.83
C ARG A 96 -11.28 -3.43 4.99
N LYS A 97 -11.19 -4.21 3.90
CA LYS A 97 -12.33 -4.56 3.04
C LYS A 97 -13.41 -5.28 3.84
N LYS A 98 -13.02 -6.30 4.62
CA LYS A 98 -13.93 -7.04 5.50
C LYS A 98 -14.70 -6.13 6.46
N LYS A 99 -14.03 -5.14 7.06
CA LYS A 99 -14.68 -4.18 7.96
C LYS A 99 -15.78 -3.36 7.25
N VAL A 100 -15.54 -2.96 6.00
CA VAL A 100 -16.54 -2.24 5.19
C VAL A 100 -17.70 -3.17 4.81
N ASP A 101 -17.40 -4.41 4.42
CA ASP A 101 -18.41 -5.41 4.09
C ASP A 101 -19.32 -5.74 5.29
N ASP A 102 -18.75 -5.83 6.50
CA ASP A 102 -19.49 -6.03 7.74
C ASP A 102 -20.42 -4.85 8.07
N GLU A 103 -19.97 -3.60 7.84
CA GLU A 103 -20.80 -2.40 8.00
C GLU A 103 -21.97 -2.39 6.99
N ILE A 104 -21.71 -2.76 5.74
CA ILE A 104 -22.76 -2.90 4.70
C ILE A 104 -23.78 -3.96 5.12
N ALA A 105 -23.33 -5.11 5.61
CA ALA A 105 -24.21 -6.20 6.03
C ALA A 105 -25.10 -5.78 7.21
N LYS A 106 -24.57 -5.03 8.19
CA LYS A 106 -25.35 -4.48 9.30
C LYS A 106 -26.41 -3.50 8.82
N LEU A 107 -26.05 -2.56 7.94
CA LEU A 107 -27.00 -1.59 7.38
C LEU A 107 -28.13 -2.28 6.61
N ARG A 108 -27.82 -3.31 5.81
CA ARG A 108 -28.83 -4.11 5.10
C ARG A 108 -29.82 -4.79 6.05
N LYS A 109 -29.35 -5.34 7.18
CA LYS A 109 -30.21 -5.94 8.22
C LYS A 109 -31.12 -4.91 8.89
N SER A 110 -30.57 -3.74 9.25
CA SER A 110 -31.37 -2.65 9.84
C SER A 110 -32.42 -2.11 8.86
N LEU A 111 -32.10 -2.03 7.57
CA LEU A 111 -33.05 -1.64 6.54
C LEU A 111 -34.18 -2.66 6.40
N HIS A 112 -33.86 -3.96 6.38
CA HIS A 112 -34.85 -5.04 6.36
C HIS A 112 -35.77 -5.00 7.58
N GLY A 113 -35.22 -4.85 8.79
CA GLY A 113 -36.03 -4.75 10.02
C GLY A 113 -36.96 -3.54 10.06
N LYS A 114 -36.52 -2.40 9.51
CA LYS A 114 -37.38 -1.21 9.35
C LYS A 114 -38.48 -1.42 8.30
N GLN A 115 -38.19 -2.11 7.20
CA GLN A 115 -39.19 -2.41 6.17
C GLN A 115 -40.26 -3.41 6.65
N SER A 116 -39.91 -4.41 7.44
CA SER A 116 -40.89 -5.32 8.03
C SER A 116 -41.72 -4.66 9.13
N SER A 117 -41.16 -3.72 9.90
CA SER A 117 -41.92 -2.90 10.85
C SER A 117 -42.90 -1.95 10.14
N LEU A 118 -42.51 -1.32 9.03
CA LEU A 118 -43.41 -0.49 8.22
C LEU A 118 -44.55 -1.29 7.58
N ARG A 119 -44.28 -2.52 7.13
CA ARG A 119 -45.33 -3.41 6.60
C ARG A 119 -46.32 -3.89 7.66
N GLY A 120 -45.88 -4.08 8.90
CA GLY A 120 -46.75 -4.48 10.02
C GLY A 120 -47.63 -3.36 10.56
N ILE A 121 -47.35 -2.10 10.23
CA ILE A 121 -48.17 -0.93 10.64
C ILE A 121 -49.27 -0.62 9.60
N ILE A 122 -49.17 -1.15 8.38
CA ILE A 122 -50.11 -0.90 7.28
C ILE A 122 -51.19 -2.02 7.16
N VAL A 123 -51.22 -3.00 8.08
CA VAL A 123 -52.27 -4.03 8.16
C VAL A 123 -53.17 -3.77 9.36
#